data_AF-A0A950VBX5-F1
#
_entry.id   AF-A0A950VBX5-F1
#
_cell.length_a   1.000
_cell.length_b   1.000
_cell.length_c   1.000
_cell.angle_alpha   90.00
_cell.angle_beta   90.00
_cell.angle_gamma   90.00
#
_symmetry.space_group_name_H-M   'P 1'
#
loop_
_entity.id
_entity.type
_entity.pdbx_description
1 polymer ?
#
loop_
_entity_poly.entity_id
_entity_poly.type
_entity_poly.pdbx_seq_one_letter_code
_entity_poly.pdbx_strand_id
1 'polypeptide(L)'
;MTITLTPEQEAWVTARLERGDFPSVEAAVRQLVDERIAEIAFEEDDFAWAKSYVNKGLAALERGDVITLEEHKARNAARLAALKG
;
A
#
# COMPACT_ATOMS: atom_id res chain seq x y z
N MET A 1 9.07 29.49 -8.63
CA MET A 1 9.91 28.41 -8.06
C MET A 1 10.77 27.88 -9.18
N THR A 2 12.07 27.70 -8.92
CA THR A 2 13.01 27.14 -9.90
C THR A 2 13.55 25.86 -9.30
N ILE A 3 13.37 24.74 -9.98
CA ILE A 3 13.96 23.45 -9.62
C ILE A 3 14.92 23.02 -10.72
N THR A 4 16.03 22.45 -10.32
CA THR A 4 17.01 21.87 -11.24
C THR A 4 16.81 20.37 -11.25
N LEU A 5 16.40 19.82 -12.40
CA LEU A 5 16.30 18.39 -12.59
C LEU A 5 17.70 17.80 -12.80
N THR A 6 17.90 16.55 -12.39
CA THR A 6 19.07 15.80 -12.84
C THR A 6 18.96 15.51 -14.35
N PRO A 7 20.08 15.26 -15.05
CA PRO A 7 20.02 14.92 -16.47
C PRO A 7 19.12 13.72 -16.79
N GLU A 8 19.09 12.73 -15.89
CA GLU A 8 18.23 11.56 -16.03
C GLU A 8 16.74 11.90 -15.89
N GLN A 9 16.39 12.75 -14.91
CA GLN A 9 15.02 13.23 -14.72
C GLN A 9 14.54 14.05 -15.92
N GLU A 10 15.41 14.92 -16.45
CA GLU A 10 15.11 15.74 -17.63
C GLU A 10 14.89 14.87 -18.88
N ALA A 11 15.76 13.90 -19.12
CA ALA A 11 15.60 12.95 -20.22
C ALA A 11 14.30 12.15 -20.11
N TRP A 12 13.97 11.69 -18.91
CA TRP A 12 12.74 10.94 -18.65
C TRP A 12 11.48 11.78 -18.89
N VAL A 13 11.46 13.05 -18.44
CA VAL A 13 10.30 13.94 -18.64
C VAL A 13 10.14 14.27 -20.13
N THR A 14 11.26 14.52 -20.81
CA THR A 14 11.28 14.80 -22.25
C THR A 14 10.70 13.64 -23.07
N ALA A 15 11.12 12.40 -22.79
CA ALA A 15 10.60 11.23 -23.49
C ALA A 15 9.07 11.05 -23.33
N ARG A 16 8.50 11.44 -22.18
CA ARG A 16 7.06 11.38 -21.92
C ARG A 16 6.28 12.50 -22.60
N LEU A 17 6.89 13.69 -22.71
CA LEU A 17 6.33 14.79 -23.50
C LEU A 17 6.26 14.44 -24.98
N GLU A 18 7.33 13.87 -25.54
CA GLU A 18 7.38 13.43 -26.94
C GLU A 18 6.34 12.34 -27.25
N ARG A 19 6.06 11.47 -26.27
CA ARG A 19 4.99 10.47 -26.37
C ARG A 19 3.59 11.07 -26.25
N GLY A 20 3.46 12.30 -25.76
CA GLY A 20 2.18 12.98 -25.52
C GLY A 20 1.52 12.63 -24.20
N ASP A 21 2.24 12.03 -23.25
CA ASP A 21 1.70 11.72 -21.92
C ASP A 21 1.39 12.98 -21.12
N PHE A 22 2.15 14.06 -21.37
CA PHE A 22 1.99 15.34 -20.70
C PHE A 22 1.96 16.48 -21.72
N PRO A 23 1.23 17.57 -21.42
CA PRO A 23 1.17 18.75 -22.28
C PRO A 23 2.36 19.71 -22.07
N SER A 24 3.09 19.61 -20.96
CA SER A 24 4.28 20.43 -20.66
C SER A 24 5.12 19.82 -19.54
N VAL A 25 6.40 20.25 -19.44
CA VAL A 25 7.30 19.88 -18.33
C VAL A 25 6.66 20.23 -16.99
N GLU A 26 6.05 21.41 -16.88
CA GLU A 26 5.39 21.84 -15.65
C GLU A 26 4.21 20.94 -15.27
N ALA A 27 3.41 20.50 -16.24
CA ALA A 27 2.32 19.57 -16.00
C ALA A 27 2.83 18.21 -15.51
N ALA A 28 3.90 17.69 -16.10
CA ALA A 28 4.54 16.45 -15.67
C ALA A 28 5.06 16.55 -14.23
N VAL A 29 5.79 17.63 -13.90
CA VAL A 29 6.33 17.86 -12.56
C VAL A 29 5.22 18.01 -11.53
N ARG A 30 4.16 18.78 -11.83
CA ARG A 30 3.03 18.97 -10.92
C ARG A 30 2.36 17.63 -10.61
N GLN A 31 2.06 16.83 -11.63
CA GLN A 31 1.44 15.53 -11.44
C GLN A 31 2.31 14.60 -10.57
N LEU A 32 3.62 14.52 -10.81
CA LEU A 32 4.51 13.66 -10.01
C LEU A 32 4.60 14.10 -8.54
N VAL A 33 4.57 15.42 -8.29
CA VAL A 33 4.53 15.95 -6.92
C VAL A 33 3.18 15.61 -6.27
N ASP A 34 2.07 15.80 -6.97
CA ASP A 34 0.74 15.47 -6.47
C ASP A 34 0.61 13.97 -6.17
N GLU A 35 1.14 13.10 -7.03
CA GLU A 35 1.21 11.65 -6.83
C GLU A 35 2.00 11.32 -5.57
N ARG A 36 3.19 11.93 -5.36
CA ARG A 36 3.98 11.66 -4.16
C ARG A 36 3.31 12.17 -2.88
N ILE A 37 2.63 13.32 -2.93
CA ILE A 37 1.84 13.83 -1.81
C ILE A 37 0.72 12.85 -1.45
N ALA A 38 0.01 12.34 -2.46
CA ALA A 38 -1.04 11.35 -2.26
C ALA A 38 -0.48 10.05 -1.68
N GLU A 39 0.64 9.52 -2.21
CA GLU A 39 1.32 8.34 -1.67
C GLU A 39 1.70 8.51 -0.20
N ILE A 40 2.30 9.65 0.18
CA ILE A 40 2.69 9.92 1.58
C ILE A 40 1.45 9.93 2.49
N ALA A 41 0.33 10.50 2.02
CA ALA A 41 -0.92 10.48 2.77
C ALA A 41 -1.47 9.05 3.01
N PHE A 42 -1.07 8.08 2.19
CA PHE A 42 -1.35 6.65 2.40
C PHE A 42 -0.22 5.91 3.13
N GLU A 43 1.04 6.35 3.08
CA GLU A 43 2.14 5.82 3.89
C GLU A 43 1.95 6.13 5.39
N GLU A 44 1.21 7.19 5.72
CA GLU A 44 0.68 7.47 7.07
C GLU A 44 -0.54 6.59 7.43
N ASP A 45 -0.83 5.51 6.69
CA ASP A 45 -1.71 4.43 7.17
C ASP A 45 -0.94 3.62 8.23
N ASP A 46 -0.83 4.20 9.43
CA ASP A 46 -0.12 3.68 10.61
C ASP A 46 -0.69 2.35 11.14
N PHE A 47 -1.63 1.74 10.39
CA PHE A 47 -2.42 0.59 10.77
C PHE A 47 -3.03 0.75 12.18
N ALA A 48 -3.37 1.98 12.61
CA ALA A 48 -3.95 2.21 13.93
C ALA A 48 -5.21 1.37 14.14
N TRP A 49 -5.98 1.13 13.07
CA TRP A 49 -7.13 0.24 13.08
C TRP A 49 -6.77 -1.20 13.53
N ALA A 50 -5.56 -1.67 13.18
CA ALA A 50 -5.09 -3.02 13.47
C ALA A 50 -4.63 -3.19 14.94
N LYS A 51 -4.19 -2.10 15.60
CA LYS A 51 -3.64 -2.14 16.97
C LYS A 51 -4.57 -2.84 17.97
N SER A 52 -5.87 -2.57 17.88
CA SER A 52 -6.85 -3.21 18.77
C SER A 52 -6.95 -4.73 18.55
N TYR A 53 -6.81 -5.20 17.31
CA TYR A 53 -6.84 -6.62 16.97
C TYR A 53 -5.56 -7.33 17.37
N VAL A 54 -4.40 -6.68 17.16
CA VAL A 54 -3.10 -7.19 17.61
C VAL A 54 -3.08 -7.36 19.13
N ASN A 55 -3.53 -6.37 19.88
CA ASN A 55 -3.60 -6.45 21.34
C ASN A 55 -4.51 -7.58 21.83
N LYS A 56 -5.65 -7.81 21.15
CA LYS A 56 -6.52 -8.96 21.45
C LYS A 56 -5.83 -10.29 21.19
N GLY A 57 -5.08 -10.39 20.09
CA GLY A 57 -4.29 -11.57 19.74
C GLY A 57 -3.20 -11.86 20.77
N LEU A 58 -2.46 -10.84 21.20
CA LEU A 58 -1.45 -10.95 22.26
C LEU A 58 -2.06 -11.42 23.59
N ALA A 59 -3.20 -10.84 23.99
CA ALA A 59 -3.89 -11.26 25.20
C ALA A 59 -4.41 -12.71 25.12
N ALA A 60 -4.84 -13.17 23.94
CA ALA A 60 -5.23 -14.57 23.71
C ALA A 60 -4.02 -15.50 23.81
N LEU A 61 -2.88 -15.11 23.23
CA LEU A 61 -1.62 -15.84 23.33
C LEU A 61 -1.18 -16.01 24.79
N GLU A 62 -1.22 -14.94 25.59
CA GLU A 62 -0.88 -14.98 27.02
C GLU A 62 -1.78 -15.93 27.83
N ARG A 63 -3.06 -16.04 27.48
CA ARG A 63 -3.99 -16.99 28.10
C ARG A 63 -3.84 -18.43 27.61
N GLY A 64 -3.04 -18.66 26.56
CA GLY A 64 -2.93 -19.95 25.90
C GLY A 64 -4.11 -20.28 24.98
N ASP A 65 -4.93 -19.28 24.61
CA ASP A 65 -6.05 -19.41 23.68
C ASP A 65 -5.52 -19.49 22.23
N VAL A 66 -4.76 -20.54 21.94
CA VAL A 66 -4.11 -20.78 20.63
C VAL A 66 -4.57 -22.09 20.04
N ILE A 67 -4.50 -22.18 18.71
CA ILE A 67 -4.77 -23.42 17.97
C ILE A 67 -3.55 -23.78 17.13
N THR A 68 -3.39 -25.06 16.83
CA THR A 68 -2.33 -25.51 15.92
C THR A 68 -2.60 -25.03 14.50
N LEU A 69 -1.55 -24.97 13.69
CA LEU A 69 -1.67 -24.66 12.27
C LEU A 69 -2.60 -25.65 11.54
N GLU A 70 -2.52 -26.93 11.88
CA GLU A 70 -3.33 -27.98 11.26
C GLU A 70 -4.81 -27.84 11.62
N GLU A 71 -5.11 -27.52 12.89
CA GLU A 71 -6.49 -27.20 13.30
C GLU A 71 -7.01 -25.95 12.56
N HIS A 72 -6.20 -24.89 12.47
CA HIS A 72 -6.59 -23.68 11.74
C HIS A 72 -6.95 -23.96 10.28
N LYS A 73 -6.12 -24.74 9.58
CA LYS A 73 -6.36 -25.14 8.19
C LYS A 73 -7.65 -25.95 8.05
N ALA A 74 -7.86 -26.95 8.91
CA ALA A 74 -9.07 -27.77 8.91
C ALA A 74 -10.34 -26.91 9.11
N ARG A 75 -10.31 -25.96 10.06
CA ARG A 75 -11.43 -25.05 10.32
C ARG A 75 -11.75 -24.16 9.12
N ASN A 76 -10.75 -23.62 8.45
CA ASN A 76 -10.96 -22.79 7.27
C ASN A 76 -11.47 -23.60 6.07
N ALA A 77 -10.96 -24.83 5.86
CA ALA A 77 -11.45 -25.73 4.82
C ALA A 77 -12.94 -26.08 5.03
N ALA A 78 -13.33 -26.40 6.27
CA ALA A 78 -14.72 -26.68 6.62
C ALA A 78 -15.65 -25.47 6.37
N ARG A 79 -15.23 -24.26 6.78
CA ARG A 79 -15.97 -23.02 6.51
C ARG A 79 -16.12 -22.74 5.02
N LEU A 80 -15.04 -22.92 4.25
CA LEU A 80 -15.07 -22.72 2.81
C LEU A 80 -16.00 -23.73 2.10
N ALA A 81 -16.00 -24.98 2.54
CA ALA A 81 -16.91 -26.00 2.02
C ALA A 81 -18.38 -25.64 2.31
N ALA A 82 -18.68 -25.14 3.52
CA ALA A 82 -20.02 -24.71 3.91
C ALA A 82 -20.55 -23.49 3.13
N LEU A 83 -19.67 -22.67 2.54
CA LEU A 83 -20.05 -21.56 1.66
C LEU A 83 -20.36 -21.99 0.22
N LYS A 84 -19.98 -23.21 -0.17
CA LYS A 84 -20.13 -23.75 -1.54
C LYS A 84 -21.32 -24.72 -1.67
N GLY A 85 -21.95 -25.12 -0.58
CA GLY A 85 -23.16 -25.93 -0.54
C GLY A 85 -24.39 -25.07 -0.32
#